data_AF-A0A452I3R8-F1
#
_entry.id   AF-A0A452I3R8-F1
#
_cell.length_a   1.000
_cell.length_b   1.000
_cell.length_c   1.000
_cell.angle_alpha   90.00
_cell.angle_beta   90.00
_cell.angle_gamma   90.00
#
_symmetry.space_group_name_H-M   'P 1'
#
loop_
_entity.id
_entity.type
_entity.pdbx_description
1 polymer ?
#
loop_
_entity_poly.entity_id
_entity_poly.type
_entity_poly.pdbx_seq_one_letter_code
_entity_poly.pdbx_strand_id
1 'polypeptide(L)'
;MPEPFANVTGSLNENGVCQCSVYLPDTTFPVQKVEMLEITARVLSEKFEIELIKVSQYTKAIEMYELKIRNLTIKVQHMESTSVSYTELDFQLLKLEINEMQRLVTQLKSTLVGSNVIVEQLYVEIRNLTLMVNDLESLDKNNILAIRREIVTLQNRLKECEKDRNQTTPPSYFPPGSCGHGGIVNISKPYIVQLNWRGFSYKYGAWGRDYSLQTPEKDLYWVAPLNTDGRLLEYYRLYNSYDDLLLFKNARESRTTYGEGSGTAVYNNFMYYNIYGSRDMGKLNLNTNTLALRKTLPNAAYGNRFSYAGVTWQGMDFAVDESGLWVIYSTEESTGNIVISKLNDTTLDVLHTWKTRQYKPSVSNAFIICGVLYATRPVSTRKEEIFYMYDTNTEQEGKISIIMDKMLETVQSINYNPSDQILYVYNDGYLVKYNLIFQPMLP
;
A
#
# COMPACT_ATOMS: atom_id res chain seq x y z
N MET A 1 -87.99 52.34 -32.82
CA MET A 1 -89.26 51.95 -32.18
C MET A 1 -89.36 50.44 -32.22
N PRO A 2 -89.31 49.78 -31.06
CA PRO A 2 -90.19 48.63 -30.87
C PRO A 2 -90.87 48.63 -29.49
N GLU A 3 -92.20 48.64 -29.55
CA GLU A 3 -93.24 48.07 -28.66
C GLU A 3 -93.04 48.04 -27.14
N PRO A 4 -93.89 48.75 -26.36
CA PRO A 4 -94.01 48.50 -24.93
C PRO A 4 -94.91 47.27 -24.72
N PHE A 5 -94.34 46.07 -24.78
CA PHE A 5 -94.99 44.88 -24.22
C PHE A 5 -94.66 44.79 -22.73
N ALA A 6 -95.44 45.47 -21.91
CA ALA A 6 -95.73 44.96 -20.57
C ALA A 6 -97.12 44.32 -20.64
N ASN A 7 -97.17 42.99 -20.78
CA ASN A 7 -98.40 42.25 -20.55
C ASN A 7 -98.79 42.43 -19.08
N VAL A 8 -99.69 43.37 -18.81
CA VAL A 8 -100.19 43.62 -17.46
C VAL A 8 -101.34 42.67 -17.19
N THR A 9 -101.12 41.67 -16.33
CA THR A 9 -102.18 40.77 -15.87
C THR A 9 -102.95 41.46 -14.75
N GLY A 10 -104.20 41.83 -15.01
CA GLY A 10 -105.09 42.43 -14.01
C GLY A 10 -105.79 41.37 -13.17
N SER A 11 -105.90 41.60 -11.86
CA SER A 11 -106.68 40.74 -10.95
C SER A 11 -107.72 41.57 -10.21
N LEU A 12 -108.91 41.00 -10.00
CA LEU A 12 -110.00 41.64 -9.25
C LEU A 12 -109.74 41.46 -7.75
N ASN A 13 -109.74 42.56 -6.99
CA ASN A 13 -109.71 42.49 -5.54
C ASN A 13 -111.10 42.10 -4.98
N GLU A 14 -111.18 41.76 -3.69
CA GLU A 14 -112.39 41.22 -3.05
C GLU A 14 -113.62 42.17 -3.10
N ASN A 15 -113.42 43.43 -3.48
CA ASN A 15 -114.48 44.43 -3.65
C ASN A 15 -114.87 44.65 -5.13
N GLY A 16 -114.40 43.82 -6.06
CA GLY A 16 -114.73 43.88 -7.47
C GLY A 16 -114.00 44.97 -8.27
N VAL A 17 -112.88 45.50 -7.76
CA VAL A 17 -112.05 46.50 -8.46
C VAL A 17 -110.85 45.82 -9.10
N CYS A 18 -110.64 46.05 -10.40
CA CYS A 18 -109.53 45.46 -11.15
C CYS A 18 -108.21 46.19 -10.84
N GLN A 19 -107.23 45.45 -10.30
CA GLN A 19 -105.92 45.96 -9.91
C GLN A 19 -104.85 45.44 -10.87
N CYS A 20 -104.08 46.37 -11.44
CA CYS A 20 -102.98 46.11 -12.37
C CYS A 20 -101.68 46.59 -11.73
N SER A 21 -100.71 45.69 -11.55
CA SER A 21 -99.41 46.00 -10.95
C SER A 21 -98.34 46.05 -12.04
N VAL A 22 -97.66 47.19 -12.19
CA VAL A 22 -96.55 47.36 -13.13
C VAL A 22 -95.25 47.52 -12.33
N TYR A 23 -94.25 46.68 -12.64
CA TYR A 23 -92.94 46.73 -11.98
C TYR A 23 -91.94 47.51 -12.86
N LEU A 24 -91.40 48.62 -12.36
CA LEU A 24 -90.33 49.39 -12.98
C LEU A 24 -88.99 48.98 -12.35
N PRO A 25 -88.00 48.45 -13.10
CA PRO A 25 -86.71 48.12 -12.53
C PRO A 25 -85.95 49.40 -12.13
N ASP A 26 -85.49 49.44 -10.87
CA ASP A 26 -84.78 50.57 -10.28
C ASP A 26 -83.38 50.71 -10.89
N THR A 27 -83.09 51.85 -11.53
CA THR A 27 -81.83 52.15 -12.24
C THR A 27 -80.82 52.92 -11.38
N THR A 28 -81.06 53.03 -10.07
CA THR A 28 -80.15 53.76 -9.17
C THR A 28 -78.87 52.96 -8.86
N PHE A 29 -77.72 53.51 -9.29
CA PHE A 29 -76.40 52.92 -9.05
C PHE A 29 -76.14 52.77 -7.53
N PRO A 30 -75.76 51.59 -7.03
CA PRO A 30 -75.72 51.31 -5.59
C PRO A 30 -74.41 51.82 -4.96
N VAL A 31 -74.26 53.13 -4.87
CA VAL A 31 -73.05 53.85 -4.41
C VAL A 31 -72.51 53.26 -3.10
N GLN A 32 -73.36 53.00 -2.11
CA GLN A 32 -72.95 52.45 -0.79
C GLN A 32 -72.32 51.05 -0.86
N LYS A 33 -72.79 50.19 -1.77
CA LYS A 33 -72.23 48.84 -1.93
C LYS A 33 -70.88 48.88 -2.63
N VAL A 34 -70.72 49.79 -3.58
CA VAL A 34 -69.46 50.00 -4.30
C VAL A 34 -68.41 50.61 -3.38
N GLU A 35 -68.79 51.57 -2.54
CA GLU A 35 -67.91 52.16 -1.52
C GLU A 35 -67.45 51.10 -0.49
N MET A 36 -68.35 50.24 -0.01
CA MET A 36 -67.96 49.14 0.88
C MET A 36 -67.01 48.14 0.19
N LEU A 37 -67.25 47.86 -1.10
CA LEU A 37 -66.38 46.99 -1.89
C LEU A 37 -64.99 47.60 -2.08
N GLU A 38 -64.90 48.91 -2.33
CA GLU A 38 -63.64 49.66 -2.45
C GLU A 38 -62.84 49.63 -1.14
N ILE A 39 -63.50 49.89 0.00
CA ILE A 39 -62.87 49.80 1.33
C ILE A 39 -62.36 48.38 1.58
N THR A 40 -63.17 47.36 1.27
CA THR A 40 -62.80 45.95 1.48
C THR A 40 -61.62 45.56 0.59
N ALA A 41 -61.63 45.95 -0.68
CA ALA A 41 -60.54 45.68 -1.62
C ALA A 41 -59.24 46.35 -1.19
N ARG A 42 -59.30 47.58 -0.68
CA ARG A 42 -58.13 48.29 -0.15
C ARG A 42 -57.55 47.60 1.08
N VAL A 43 -58.39 47.23 2.06
CA VAL A 43 -57.95 46.51 3.26
C VAL A 43 -57.34 45.14 2.89
N LEU A 44 -57.90 44.45 1.90
CA LEU A 44 -57.37 43.18 1.44
C LEU A 44 -56.01 43.36 0.74
N SER A 45 -55.86 44.41 -0.07
CA SER A 45 -54.59 44.75 -0.72
C SER A 45 -53.49 45.07 0.29
N GLU A 46 -53.79 45.88 1.31
CA GLU A 46 -52.85 46.18 2.40
C GLU A 46 -52.42 44.91 3.15
N LYS A 47 -53.36 43.99 3.41
CA LYS A 47 -53.03 42.68 4.02
C LYS A 47 -52.20 41.78 3.09
N PHE A 48 -52.50 41.79 1.80
CA PHE A 48 -51.78 40.99 0.80
C PHE A 48 -50.33 41.44 0.68
N GLU A 49 -50.07 42.75 0.62
CA GLU A 49 -48.70 43.30 0.57
C GLU A 49 -47.88 42.93 1.82
N ILE A 50 -48.50 42.94 3.01
CA ILE A 50 -47.84 42.49 4.24
C ILE A 50 -47.43 41.02 4.16
N GLU A 51 -48.31 40.14 3.64
CA GLU A 51 -47.98 38.72 3.47
C GLU A 51 -46.94 38.50 2.36
N LEU A 52 -46.98 39.28 1.27
CA LEU A 52 -46.01 39.22 0.18
C LEU A 52 -44.59 39.54 0.66
N ILE A 53 -44.43 40.55 1.52
CA ILE A 53 -43.15 40.90 2.14
C ILE A 53 -42.60 39.75 2.98
N LYS A 54 -43.45 39.06 3.76
CA LYS A 54 -43.04 37.88 4.55
C LYS A 54 -42.55 36.76 3.65
N VAL A 55 -43.25 36.47 2.55
CA VAL A 55 -42.83 35.45 1.57
C VAL A 55 -41.47 35.77 0.96
N SER A 56 -41.23 37.02 0.57
CA SER A 56 -39.92 37.45 0.03
C SER A 56 -38.77 37.28 1.04
N GLN A 57 -39.02 37.55 2.32
CA GLN A 57 -38.04 37.31 3.39
C GLN A 57 -37.75 35.83 3.59
N TYR A 58 -38.75 34.95 3.47
CA TYR A 58 -38.57 33.50 3.56
C TYR A 58 -37.71 32.95 2.42
N THR A 59 -37.95 33.39 1.18
CA THR A 59 -37.15 32.93 0.02
C THR A 59 -35.67 33.22 0.23
N LYS A 60 -35.31 34.43 0.69
CA LYS A 60 -33.92 34.80 0.98
C LYS A 60 -33.30 33.96 2.11
N ALA A 61 -34.08 33.64 3.15
CA ALA A 61 -33.60 32.80 4.24
C ALA A 61 -33.32 31.37 3.76
N ILE A 62 -34.19 30.80 2.93
CA ILE A 62 -34.05 29.45 2.35
C ILE A 62 -32.80 29.36 1.45
N GLU A 63 -32.57 30.34 0.58
CA GLU A 63 -31.37 30.42 -0.26
C GLU A 63 -30.06 30.43 0.58
N MET A 64 -30.07 31.13 1.73
CA MET A 64 -28.93 31.12 2.64
C MET A 64 -28.69 29.74 3.29
N TYR A 65 -29.73 28.97 3.60
CA TYR A 65 -29.54 27.60 4.11
C TYR A 65 -28.96 26.68 3.07
N GLU A 66 -29.47 26.74 1.84
CA GLU A 66 -29.03 25.88 0.76
C GLU A 66 -27.52 26.02 0.54
N LEU A 67 -27.02 27.26 0.53
CA LEU A 67 -25.59 27.57 0.45
C LEU A 67 -24.79 26.99 1.63
N LYS A 68 -25.29 27.11 2.86
CA LYS A 68 -24.61 26.59 4.06
C LYS A 68 -24.57 25.06 4.10
N ILE A 69 -25.66 24.41 3.75
CA ILE A 69 -25.72 22.95 3.67
C ILE A 69 -24.75 22.46 2.59
N ARG A 70 -24.69 23.11 1.43
CA ARG A 70 -23.74 22.77 0.37
C ARG A 70 -22.29 22.90 0.84
N ASN A 71 -21.94 23.98 1.55
CA ASN A 71 -20.60 24.17 2.11
C ASN A 71 -20.25 23.10 3.15
N LEU A 72 -21.20 22.76 4.04
CA LEU A 72 -21.02 21.69 5.02
C LEU A 72 -20.77 20.34 4.33
N THR A 73 -21.55 20.01 3.30
CA THR A 73 -21.38 18.77 2.52
C THR A 73 -20.01 18.67 1.88
N ILE A 74 -19.50 19.76 1.29
CA ILE A 74 -18.14 19.79 0.70
C ILE A 74 -17.07 19.54 1.78
N LYS A 75 -17.22 20.13 2.97
CA LYS A 75 -16.28 19.93 4.09
C LYS A 75 -16.30 18.49 4.59
N VAL A 76 -17.48 17.91 4.77
CA VAL A 76 -17.61 16.51 5.20
C VAL A 76 -17.04 15.55 4.15
N GLN A 77 -17.30 15.76 2.85
CA GLN A 77 -16.70 14.95 1.78
C GLN A 77 -15.18 15.06 1.71
N HIS A 78 -14.63 16.24 2.01
CA HIS A 78 -13.19 16.40 2.13
C HIS A 78 -12.62 15.61 3.33
N MET A 79 -13.36 15.59 4.45
CA MET A 79 -13.09 14.76 5.62
C MET A 79 -13.36 13.26 5.40
N GLU A 80 -13.96 12.83 4.29
CA GLU A 80 -14.11 11.40 3.97
C GLU A 80 -13.00 10.90 3.03
N SER A 81 -12.46 11.79 2.19
CA SER A 81 -11.55 11.44 1.10
C SER A 81 -10.06 11.53 1.46
N THR A 82 -9.71 12.26 2.52
CA THR A 82 -8.32 12.45 2.94
C THR A 82 -7.96 11.52 4.09
N SER A 83 -7.02 10.61 3.91
CA SER A 83 -6.57 9.62 4.93
C SER A 83 -5.71 10.21 6.07
N VAL A 84 -5.88 11.50 6.38
CA VAL A 84 -5.09 12.25 7.38
C VAL A 84 -5.90 12.38 8.67
N SER A 85 -5.24 12.29 9.83
CA SER A 85 -5.86 12.53 11.14
C SER A 85 -6.34 13.98 11.26
N TYR A 86 -7.63 14.19 11.46
CA TYR A 86 -8.23 15.51 11.64
C TYR A 86 -7.84 16.13 12.99
N THR A 87 -7.91 17.45 13.08
CA THR A 87 -7.51 18.20 14.28
C THR A 87 -8.73 18.71 15.05
N GLU A 88 -8.53 19.06 16.31
CA GLU A 88 -9.55 19.73 17.13
C GLU A 88 -10.09 21.01 16.46
N LEU A 89 -9.25 21.69 15.66
CA LEU A 89 -9.64 22.88 14.92
C LEU A 89 -10.66 22.56 13.81
N ASP A 90 -10.53 21.41 13.14
CA ASP A 90 -11.44 20.99 12.07
C ASP A 90 -12.85 20.73 12.63
N PHE A 91 -12.93 20.06 13.78
CA PHE A 91 -14.21 19.86 14.49
C PHE A 91 -14.79 21.16 15.03
N GLN A 92 -13.96 22.09 15.52
CA GLN A 92 -14.44 23.41 15.95
C GLN A 92 -15.06 24.21 14.79
N LEU A 93 -14.46 24.17 13.60
CA LEU A 93 -15.01 24.83 12.41
C LEU A 93 -16.36 24.22 11.99
N LEU A 94 -16.49 22.89 12.07
CA LEU A 94 -17.74 22.19 11.77
C LEU A 94 -18.86 22.58 12.75
N LYS A 95 -18.53 22.65 14.05
CA LYS A 95 -19.48 23.08 15.09
C LYS A 95 -19.92 24.53 14.93
N LEU A 96 -19.02 25.43 14.51
CA LEU A 96 -19.35 26.82 14.26
C LEU A 96 -20.40 26.95 13.14
N GLU A 97 -20.25 26.20 12.05
CA GLU A 97 -21.22 26.22 10.95
C GLU A 97 -22.58 25.63 11.36
N ILE A 98 -22.58 24.52 12.10
CA ILE A 98 -23.81 23.89 12.61
C ILE A 98 -24.53 24.82 13.58
N ASN A 99 -23.82 25.50 14.48
CA ASN A 99 -24.41 26.48 15.40
C ASN A 99 -25.03 27.66 14.65
N GLU A 100 -24.41 28.11 13.57
CA GLU A 100 -24.95 29.19 12.76
C GLU A 100 -26.21 28.76 12.01
N MET A 101 -26.26 27.53 11.48
CA MET A 101 -27.47 26.94 10.91
C MET A 101 -28.59 26.79 11.96
N GLN A 102 -28.26 26.38 13.18
CA GLN A 102 -29.22 26.28 14.28
C GLN A 102 -29.81 27.65 14.64
N ARG A 103 -28.98 28.70 14.68
CA ARG A 103 -29.44 30.07 14.94
C ARG A 103 -30.42 30.52 13.87
N LEU A 104 -30.07 30.29 12.61
CA LEU A 104 -30.95 30.61 11.50
C LEU A 104 -32.28 29.83 11.64
N VAL A 105 -32.26 28.50 11.91
CA VAL A 105 -33.51 27.69 11.91
C VAL A 105 -34.42 28.12 13.03
N THR A 106 -33.84 28.55 14.15
CA THR A 106 -34.58 29.14 15.26
C THR A 106 -35.27 30.44 14.84
N GLN A 107 -34.60 31.31 14.08
CA GLN A 107 -35.19 32.55 13.54
C GLN A 107 -36.29 32.26 12.51
N LEU A 108 -36.09 31.26 11.65
CA LEU A 108 -37.11 30.84 10.68
C LEU A 108 -38.35 30.31 11.40
N LYS A 109 -38.16 29.43 12.40
CA LYS A 109 -39.21 28.88 13.25
C LYS A 109 -40.00 29.94 14.00
N SER A 110 -39.36 30.99 14.52
CA SER A 110 -40.08 32.07 15.22
C SER A 110 -40.91 32.97 14.30
N THR A 111 -40.57 33.03 13.01
CA THR A 111 -41.24 33.90 12.04
C THR A 111 -42.49 33.22 11.44
N LEU A 112 -42.45 31.89 11.30
CA LEU A 112 -43.58 31.07 10.88
C LEU A 112 -44.53 30.81 12.06
N VAL A 113 -45.45 31.74 12.32
CA VAL A 113 -46.55 31.53 13.29
C VAL A 113 -47.57 30.56 12.68
N GLY A 114 -47.28 29.26 12.77
CA GLY A 114 -48.08 28.13 12.29
C GLY A 114 -47.22 26.86 12.14
N SER A 115 -47.82 25.68 12.34
CA SER A 115 -47.07 24.39 12.25
C SER A 115 -46.59 24.11 10.83
N ASN A 116 -45.36 24.50 10.49
CA ASN A 116 -44.67 24.01 9.30
C ASN A 116 -43.82 22.79 9.69
N VAL A 117 -44.37 21.60 9.44
CA VAL A 117 -43.76 20.30 9.77
C VAL A 117 -42.32 20.18 9.24
N ILE A 118 -42.03 20.80 8.09
CA ILE A 118 -40.71 20.76 7.45
C ILE A 118 -39.67 21.53 8.28
N VAL A 119 -40.03 22.69 8.85
CA VAL A 119 -39.11 23.51 9.65
C VAL A 119 -38.85 22.88 11.02
N GLU A 120 -39.86 22.23 11.60
CA GLU A 120 -39.69 21.43 12.82
C GLU A 120 -38.75 20.24 12.59
N GLN A 121 -38.92 19.54 11.47
CA GLN A 121 -38.05 18.42 11.11
C GLN A 121 -36.60 18.89 10.87
N LEU A 122 -36.41 19.99 10.14
CA LEU A 122 -35.09 20.57 9.89
C LEU A 122 -34.38 20.97 11.20
N TYR A 123 -35.13 21.51 12.17
CA TYR A 123 -34.60 21.84 13.50
C TYR A 123 -34.08 20.60 14.24
N VAL A 124 -34.83 19.49 14.20
CA VAL A 124 -34.43 18.22 14.80
C VAL A 124 -33.19 17.64 14.11
N GLU A 125 -33.15 17.67 12.77
CA GLU A 125 -32.02 17.14 11.99
C GLU A 125 -30.71 17.90 12.28
N ILE A 126 -30.75 19.25 12.36
CA ILE A 126 -29.56 20.05 12.73
C ILE A 126 -29.09 19.76 14.15
N ARG A 127 -30.03 19.52 15.08
CA ARG A 127 -29.70 19.11 16.44
C ARG A 127 -29.01 17.73 16.46
N ASN A 128 -29.47 16.79 15.65
CA ASN A 128 -28.84 15.48 15.50
C ASN A 128 -27.44 15.57 14.88
N LEU A 129 -27.22 16.45 13.90
CA LEU A 129 -25.89 16.72 13.35
C LEU A 129 -24.93 17.23 14.44
N THR A 130 -25.40 18.08 15.35
CA THR A 130 -24.59 18.56 16.47
C THR A 130 -24.13 17.42 17.37
N LEU A 131 -25.00 16.45 17.66
CA LEU A 131 -24.67 15.27 18.47
C LEU A 131 -23.66 14.37 17.77
N MET A 132 -23.87 14.06 16.47
CA MET A 132 -22.96 13.22 15.69
C MET A 132 -21.54 13.80 15.61
N VAL A 133 -21.41 15.12 15.42
CA VAL A 133 -20.10 15.78 15.38
C VAL A 133 -19.35 15.69 16.72
N ASN A 134 -20.07 15.77 17.84
CA ASN A 134 -19.47 15.58 19.16
C ASN A 134 -19.03 14.13 19.40
N ASP A 135 -19.82 13.15 18.94
CA ASP A 135 -19.46 11.73 19.04
C ASP A 135 -18.23 11.40 18.17
N LEU A 136 -18.15 11.95 16.96
CA LEU A 136 -16.99 11.81 16.07
C LEU A 136 -15.71 12.40 16.67
N GLU A 137 -15.78 13.58 17.27
CA GLU A 137 -14.62 14.19 17.96
C GLU A 137 -14.17 13.35 19.16
N SER A 138 -15.10 12.72 19.87
CA SER A 138 -14.79 11.82 21.00
C SER A 138 -14.10 10.54 20.54
N LEU A 139 -14.57 9.92 19.45
CA LEU A 139 -13.96 8.74 18.85
C LEU A 139 -12.53 9.02 18.39
N ASP A 140 -12.30 10.16 17.74
CA ASP A 140 -10.97 10.54 17.27
C ASP A 140 -10.00 10.85 18.43
N LYS A 141 -10.46 11.55 19.49
CA LYS A 141 -9.67 11.75 20.71
C LYS A 141 -9.20 10.43 21.32
N ASN A 142 -10.06 9.40 21.33
CA ASN A 142 -9.70 8.08 21.84
C ASN A 142 -8.65 7.37 20.96
N ASN A 143 -8.77 7.49 19.63
CA ASN A 143 -7.79 6.94 18.68
C ASN A 143 -6.43 7.65 18.79
N ILE A 144 -6.41 8.98 18.90
CA ILE A 144 -5.18 9.76 19.11
C ILE A 144 -4.52 9.39 20.44
N LEU A 145 -5.31 9.16 21.50
CA LEU A 145 -4.79 8.69 22.79
C LEU A 145 -4.21 7.28 22.69
N ALA A 146 -4.83 6.38 21.93
CA ALA A 146 -4.30 5.04 21.67
C ALA A 146 -2.97 5.09 20.91
N ILE A 147 -2.89 5.88 19.84
CA ILE A 147 -1.65 6.11 19.07
C ILE A 147 -0.57 6.73 19.96
N ARG A 148 -0.90 7.73 20.78
CA ARG A 148 0.06 8.33 21.73
C ARG A 148 0.57 7.31 22.76
N ARG A 149 -0.28 6.41 23.26
CA ARG A 149 0.12 5.32 24.16
C ARG A 149 1.06 4.33 23.47
N GLU A 150 0.79 4.00 22.21
CA GLU A 150 1.70 3.17 21.39
C GLU A 150 3.04 3.86 21.16
N ILE A 151 3.05 5.16 20.80
CA ILE A 151 4.28 5.94 20.64
C ILE A 151 5.09 5.94 21.93
N VAL A 152 4.47 6.16 23.09
CA VAL A 152 5.17 6.11 24.40
C VAL A 152 5.72 4.70 24.67
N THR A 153 4.96 3.66 24.33
CA THR A 153 5.41 2.25 24.48
C THR A 153 6.62 1.96 23.60
N LEU A 154 6.60 2.40 22.34
CA LEU A 154 7.71 2.27 21.40
C LEU A 154 8.94 3.07 21.86
N GLN A 155 8.75 4.29 22.36
CA GLN A 155 9.82 5.11 22.92
C GLN A 155 10.48 4.47 24.15
N ASN A 156 9.68 3.83 25.02
CA ASN A 156 10.23 3.11 26.17
C ASN A 156 11.03 1.87 25.75
N ARG A 157 10.52 1.08 24.79
CA ARG A 157 11.27 -0.05 24.22
C ARG A 157 12.55 0.39 23.53
N LEU A 158 12.54 1.54 22.86
CA LEU A 158 13.75 2.12 22.26
C LEU A 158 14.78 2.46 23.33
N LYS A 159 14.37 3.12 24.43
CA LYS A 159 15.26 3.43 25.56
C LYS A 159 15.80 2.19 26.26
N GLU A 160 15.01 1.13 26.36
CA GLU A 160 15.47 -0.17 26.88
C GLU A 160 16.53 -0.78 25.95
N CYS A 161 16.29 -0.83 24.64
CA CYS A 161 17.27 -1.27 23.66
C CYS A 161 18.57 -0.44 23.69
N GLU A 162 18.47 0.88 23.86
CA GLU A 162 19.64 1.77 23.98
C GLU A 162 20.42 1.52 25.28
N LYS A 163 19.75 1.20 26.39
CA LYS A 163 20.40 0.82 27.65
C LYS A 163 21.11 -0.54 27.53
N ASP A 164 20.48 -1.52 26.89
CA ASP A 164 21.08 -2.84 26.65
C ASP A 164 22.29 -2.74 25.71
N ARG A 165 22.24 -1.84 24.73
CA ARG A 165 23.39 -1.52 23.85
C ARG A 165 24.58 -0.96 24.62
N ASN A 166 24.36 -0.24 25.72
CA ASN A 166 25.44 0.33 26.53
C ASN A 166 26.08 -0.69 27.49
N GLN A 167 25.49 -1.89 27.65
CA GLN A 167 26.01 -2.98 28.48
C GLN A 167 26.71 -4.07 27.67
N THR A 168 26.42 -4.15 26.37
CA THR A 168 27.14 -5.02 25.44
C THR A 168 28.27 -4.22 24.80
N THR A 169 29.50 -4.75 24.82
CA THR A 169 30.56 -4.23 23.95
C THR A 169 30.01 -4.11 22.54
N PRO A 170 30.11 -2.94 21.88
CA PRO A 170 29.61 -2.79 20.52
C PRO A 170 30.23 -3.89 19.66
N PRO A 171 29.43 -4.62 18.85
CA PRO A 171 29.98 -5.56 17.89
C PRO A 171 31.09 -4.84 17.12
N SER A 172 32.24 -5.47 16.94
CA SER A 172 33.32 -4.89 16.14
C SER A 172 32.74 -4.54 14.78
N TYR A 173 32.72 -3.25 14.45
CA TYR A 173 32.20 -2.77 13.18
C TYR A 173 33.23 -3.07 12.11
N PHE A 174 32.89 -3.96 11.18
CA PHE A 174 33.68 -4.20 9.97
C PHE A 174 33.08 -3.35 8.86
N PRO A 175 33.87 -2.52 8.15
CA PRO A 175 33.36 -1.78 7.02
C PRO A 175 32.88 -2.77 5.94
N PRO A 176 31.69 -2.55 5.35
CA PRO A 176 31.22 -3.39 4.26
C PRO A 176 32.23 -3.49 3.11
N GLY A 177 32.32 -4.65 2.48
CA GLY A 177 33.32 -4.97 1.46
C GLY A 177 34.71 -5.33 2.00
N SER A 178 34.89 -5.49 3.32
CA SER A 178 36.16 -5.91 3.93
C SER A 178 36.14 -7.36 4.43
N CYS A 179 37.22 -8.09 4.16
CA CYS A 179 37.48 -9.42 4.70
C CYS A 179 38.32 -9.43 5.99
N GLY A 180 38.42 -8.31 6.69
CA GLY A 180 39.19 -8.17 7.95
C GLY A 180 38.53 -8.81 9.18
N HIS A 181 37.72 -9.85 9.00
CA HIS A 181 36.97 -10.55 10.05
C HIS A 181 37.27 -12.06 10.05
N GLY A 182 37.15 -12.72 11.20
CA GLY A 182 37.41 -14.16 11.38
C GLY A 182 36.32 -15.10 10.87
N GLY A 183 35.32 -14.60 10.12
CA GLY A 183 34.19 -15.38 9.60
C GLY A 183 32.89 -15.12 10.37
N ILE A 184 31.79 -15.72 9.92
CA ILE A 184 30.47 -15.51 10.55
C ILE A 184 30.41 -16.28 11.88
N VAL A 185 29.90 -15.63 12.93
CA VAL A 185 29.65 -16.26 14.24
C VAL A 185 28.17 -16.33 14.58
N ASN A 186 27.36 -15.42 14.04
CA ASN A 186 25.93 -15.40 14.30
C ASN A 186 25.16 -14.68 13.18
N ILE A 187 23.85 -14.84 13.17
CA ILE A 187 22.92 -14.26 12.20
C ILE A 187 21.73 -13.64 12.94
N SER A 188 21.19 -12.53 12.43
CA SER A 188 20.04 -11.86 13.04
C SER A 188 18.76 -12.69 12.90
N LYS A 189 17.69 -12.25 13.58
CA LYS A 189 16.33 -12.68 13.23
C LYS A 189 15.96 -12.24 11.80
N PRO A 190 15.04 -12.95 11.12
CA PRO A 190 14.60 -12.59 9.78
C PRO A 190 13.91 -11.23 9.76
N TYR A 191 14.34 -10.35 8.86
CA TYR A 191 13.64 -9.13 8.53
C TYR A 191 12.82 -9.34 7.25
N ILE A 192 11.50 -9.35 7.37
CA ILE A 192 10.58 -9.56 6.24
C ILE A 192 10.41 -8.23 5.53
N VAL A 193 10.81 -8.17 4.26
CA VAL A 193 10.62 -6.98 3.44
C VAL A 193 9.20 -6.96 2.90
N GLN A 194 8.83 -7.96 2.10
CA GLN A 194 7.49 -8.09 1.51
C GLN A 194 7.34 -9.41 0.74
N LEU A 195 6.14 -9.68 0.24
CA LEU A 195 5.87 -10.72 -0.75
C LEU A 195 6.38 -10.30 -2.14
N ASN A 196 6.86 -11.24 -2.95
CA ASN A 196 7.21 -10.96 -4.34
C ASN A 196 6.01 -10.40 -5.13
N TRP A 197 6.30 -9.59 -6.15
CA TRP A 197 5.28 -8.86 -6.90
C TRP A 197 4.31 -9.74 -7.71
N ARG A 198 4.66 -11.00 -8.00
CA ARG A 198 3.79 -11.93 -8.71
C ARG A 198 2.80 -12.65 -7.79
N GLY A 199 2.97 -12.51 -6.48
CA GLY A 199 2.09 -13.07 -5.46
C GLY A 199 2.52 -14.44 -4.94
N PHE A 200 1.70 -15.00 -4.07
CA PHE A 200 2.04 -16.15 -3.23
C PHE A 200 2.22 -17.47 -4.00
N SER A 201 1.62 -17.60 -5.19
CA SER A 201 1.81 -18.78 -6.04
C SER A 201 3.24 -18.91 -6.60
N TYR A 202 3.97 -17.79 -6.68
CA TYR A 202 5.35 -17.72 -7.18
C TYR A 202 6.34 -17.98 -6.03
N LYS A 203 6.27 -19.20 -5.49
CA LYS A 203 7.03 -19.63 -4.32
C LYS A 203 8.53 -19.68 -4.55
N TYR A 204 8.98 -19.89 -5.78
CA TYR A 204 10.38 -20.09 -6.15
C TYR A 204 10.96 -18.80 -6.73
N GLY A 205 12.24 -18.54 -6.50
CA GLY A 205 12.87 -17.34 -7.00
C GLY A 205 14.15 -16.95 -6.28
N ALA A 206 14.69 -15.82 -6.70
CA ALA A 206 15.78 -15.16 -6.05
C ALA A 206 15.60 -13.65 -6.05
N TRP A 207 16.31 -13.00 -5.14
CA TRP A 207 16.35 -11.56 -5.06
C TRP A 207 17.64 -11.12 -4.37
N GLY A 208 17.98 -9.85 -4.54
CA GLY A 208 19.15 -9.30 -3.93
C GLY A 208 19.35 -7.83 -4.29
N ARG A 209 20.54 -7.36 -3.98
CA ARG A 209 21.06 -6.05 -4.39
C ARG A 209 22.25 -6.30 -5.32
N ASP A 210 22.43 -5.46 -6.33
CA ASP A 210 23.63 -5.47 -7.17
C ASP A 210 24.85 -5.11 -6.32
N TYR A 211 25.98 -5.74 -6.62
CA TYR A 211 27.28 -5.36 -6.07
C TYR A 211 28.12 -4.80 -7.20
N SER A 212 28.61 -3.57 -7.06
CA SER A 212 29.55 -2.99 -8.01
C SER A 212 30.64 -2.21 -7.32
N LEU A 213 31.90 -2.55 -7.64
CA LEU A 213 33.07 -1.82 -7.19
C LEU A 213 33.23 -0.47 -7.93
N GLN A 214 32.68 -0.36 -9.13
CA GLN A 214 32.79 0.86 -9.95
C GLN A 214 31.78 1.92 -9.53
N THR A 215 30.62 1.49 -9.05
CA THR A 215 29.51 2.37 -8.64
C THR A 215 28.90 1.93 -7.31
N PRO A 216 29.67 1.92 -6.21
CA PRO A 216 29.21 1.41 -4.91
C PRO A 216 28.04 2.19 -4.31
N GLU A 217 27.85 3.45 -4.72
CA GLU A 217 26.74 4.31 -4.30
C GLU A 217 25.43 4.02 -5.04
N LYS A 218 25.48 3.29 -6.16
CA LYS A 218 24.29 3.03 -6.98
C LYS A 218 23.47 1.91 -6.34
N ASP A 219 22.32 2.25 -5.79
CA ASP A 219 21.34 1.26 -5.36
C ASP A 219 20.61 0.63 -6.54
N LEU A 220 20.69 -0.70 -6.62
CA LEU A 220 19.91 -1.49 -7.56
C LEU A 220 19.47 -2.79 -6.90
N TYR A 221 18.19 -2.90 -6.58
CA TYR A 221 17.59 -4.14 -6.09
C TYR A 221 16.96 -4.91 -7.25
N TRP A 222 17.06 -6.22 -7.20
CA TRP A 222 16.50 -7.10 -8.22
C TRP A 222 15.65 -8.19 -7.56
N VAL A 223 14.53 -8.52 -8.19
CA VAL A 223 13.60 -9.58 -7.76
C VAL A 223 13.24 -10.43 -8.96
N ALA A 224 13.59 -11.71 -8.91
CA ALA A 224 13.50 -12.67 -10.01
C ALA A 224 12.72 -13.93 -9.56
N PRO A 225 11.37 -13.84 -9.45
CA PRO A 225 10.55 -15.02 -9.19
C PRO A 225 10.59 -15.97 -10.39
N LEU A 226 10.68 -17.28 -10.13
CA LEU A 226 10.49 -18.29 -11.17
C LEU A 226 9.01 -18.50 -11.43
N ASN A 227 8.67 -19.08 -12.57
CA ASN A 227 7.33 -19.57 -12.83
C ASN A 227 6.89 -20.60 -11.76
N THR A 228 5.58 -20.82 -11.68
CA THR A 228 4.99 -21.67 -10.63
C THR A 228 5.42 -23.14 -10.70
N ASP A 229 6.08 -23.54 -11.79
CA ASP A 229 6.72 -24.85 -11.96
C ASP A 229 8.07 -24.98 -11.22
N GLY A 230 8.60 -23.88 -10.68
CA GLY A 230 9.87 -23.83 -9.98
C GLY A 230 11.09 -24.04 -10.87
N ARG A 231 10.94 -23.92 -12.19
CA ARG A 231 12.00 -24.17 -13.16
C ARG A 231 12.37 -22.92 -13.95
N LEU A 232 11.41 -22.32 -14.64
CA LEU A 232 11.70 -21.29 -15.64
C LEU A 232 11.83 -19.92 -14.98
N LEU A 233 13.01 -19.30 -15.12
CA LEU A 233 13.19 -17.87 -14.90
C LEU A 233 12.83 -17.12 -16.18
N GLU A 234 11.76 -16.34 -16.13
CA GLU A 234 11.23 -15.64 -17.30
C GLU A 234 11.16 -14.12 -17.11
N TYR A 235 10.83 -13.65 -15.91
CA TYR A 235 10.67 -12.23 -15.64
C TYR A 235 11.37 -11.83 -14.34
N TYR A 236 11.92 -10.63 -14.35
CA TYR A 236 12.50 -10.01 -13.17
C TYR A 236 12.14 -8.52 -13.13
N ARG A 237 12.21 -7.92 -11.94
CA ARG A 237 12.05 -6.49 -11.73
C ARG A 237 13.30 -5.90 -11.10
N LEU A 238 13.64 -4.69 -11.53
CA LEU A 238 14.70 -3.88 -10.98
C LEU A 238 14.10 -2.64 -10.29
N TYR A 239 14.72 -2.23 -9.19
CA TYR A 239 14.34 -1.07 -8.38
C TYR A 239 15.59 -0.24 -8.07
N ASN A 240 15.57 1.06 -8.35
CA ASN A 240 16.73 1.94 -8.17
C ASN A 240 16.91 2.44 -6.72
N SER A 241 16.01 2.06 -5.82
CA SER A 241 16.08 2.38 -4.40
C SER A 241 15.37 1.32 -3.58
N TYR A 242 15.66 1.28 -2.28
CA TYR A 242 14.95 0.40 -1.36
C TYR A 242 13.49 0.83 -1.16
N ASP A 243 13.19 2.13 -1.21
CA ASP A 243 11.84 2.66 -1.11
C ASP A 243 10.99 2.31 -2.34
N ASP A 244 11.57 2.37 -3.55
CA ASP A 244 10.90 1.92 -4.77
C ASP A 244 10.52 0.43 -4.69
N LEU A 245 11.42 -0.40 -4.11
CA LEU A 245 11.13 -1.81 -3.84
C LEU A 245 9.95 -1.94 -2.88
N LEU A 246 10.00 -1.31 -1.70
CA LEU A 246 8.96 -1.41 -0.66
C LEU A 246 7.58 -0.92 -1.10
N LEU A 247 7.54 0.11 -1.95
CA LEU A 247 6.30 0.74 -2.40
C LEU A 247 5.83 0.22 -3.77
N PHE A 248 6.55 -0.75 -4.36
CA PHE A 248 6.37 -1.20 -5.75
C PHE A 248 6.32 -0.05 -6.77
N LYS A 249 7.11 1.00 -6.57
CA LYS A 249 7.17 2.18 -7.45
C LYS A 249 8.33 2.08 -8.43
N ASN A 250 8.18 2.72 -9.60
CA ASN A 250 9.23 2.89 -10.61
C ASN A 250 9.97 1.60 -11.03
N ALA A 251 9.30 0.44 -10.90
CA ALA A 251 9.91 -0.84 -11.20
C ALA A 251 10.17 -1.00 -12.70
N ARG A 252 11.39 -1.38 -13.07
CA ARG A 252 11.69 -1.81 -14.44
C ARG A 252 11.51 -3.32 -14.53
N GLU A 253 10.40 -3.74 -15.12
CA GLU A 253 10.16 -5.15 -15.44
C GLU A 253 10.82 -5.50 -16.77
N SER A 254 11.46 -6.66 -16.82
CA SER A 254 12.09 -7.16 -18.03
C SER A 254 11.92 -8.67 -18.14
N ARG A 255 11.77 -9.14 -19.38
CA ARG A 255 11.67 -10.55 -19.70
C ARG A 255 13.06 -11.06 -20.08
N THR A 256 13.54 -12.08 -19.39
CA THR A 256 14.70 -12.86 -19.79
C THR A 256 14.25 -14.11 -20.52
N THR A 257 15.03 -14.56 -21.50
CA THR A 257 14.74 -15.81 -22.21
C THR A 257 15.66 -16.91 -21.67
N TYR A 258 15.05 -18.06 -21.35
CA TYR A 258 15.74 -19.31 -21.05
C TYR A 258 16.62 -19.32 -19.79
N GLY A 259 16.16 -18.77 -18.66
CA GLY A 259 16.81 -19.01 -17.37
C GLY A 259 16.25 -20.22 -16.63
N GLU A 260 17.06 -20.93 -15.84
CA GLU A 260 16.65 -22.12 -15.09
C GLU A 260 17.09 -22.08 -13.62
N GLY A 261 16.14 -22.34 -12.73
CA GLY A 261 16.36 -22.41 -11.29
C GLY A 261 16.56 -21.05 -10.63
N SER A 262 16.56 -21.06 -9.30
CA SER A 262 16.67 -19.87 -8.44
C SER A 262 18.12 -19.47 -8.15
N GLY A 263 19.12 -20.13 -8.73
CA GLY A 263 20.53 -19.89 -8.46
C GLY A 263 21.10 -18.67 -9.20
N THR A 264 20.37 -17.55 -9.20
CA THR A 264 20.72 -16.31 -9.91
C THR A 264 21.41 -15.32 -8.98
N ALA A 265 22.40 -14.59 -9.50
CA ALA A 265 23.04 -13.47 -8.81
C ALA A 265 23.22 -12.27 -9.75
N VAL A 266 23.41 -11.07 -9.18
CA VAL A 266 23.69 -9.83 -9.93
C VAL A 266 25.00 -9.22 -9.46
N TYR A 267 25.87 -8.90 -10.41
CA TYR A 267 27.18 -8.28 -10.17
C TYR A 267 27.52 -7.33 -11.31
N ASN A 268 27.99 -6.13 -10.99
CA ASN A 268 28.36 -5.09 -11.95
C ASN A 268 27.26 -4.83 -13.01
N ASN A 269 25.99 -4.74 -12.60
CA ASN A 269 24.85 -4.49 -13.50
C ASN A 269 24.63 -5.61 -14.55
N PHE A 270 25.15 -6.81 -14.29
CA PHE A 270 24.85 -8.03 -15.05
C PHE A 270 24.19 -9.08 -14.16
N MET A 271 23.19 -9.77 -14.70
CA MET A 271 22.57 -10.93 -14.07
C MET A 271 23.18 -12.22 -14.60
N TYR A 272 23.57 -13.11 -13.69
CA TYR A 272 24.19 -14.39 -13.98
C TYR A 272 23.25 -15.52 -13.58
N TYR A 273 22.98 -16.43 -14.52
CA TYR A 273 22.02 -17.52 -14.32
C TYR A 273 22.35 -18.73 -15.20
N ASN A 274 21.76 -19.89 -14.88
CA ASN A 274 21.88 -21.10 -15.68
C ASN A 274 20.96 -21.04 -16.91
N ILE A 275 21.49 -21.30 -18.10
CA ILE A 275 20.69 -21.36 -19.32
C ILE A 275 19.86 -22.65 -19.35
N TYR A 276 18.57 -22.49 -19.63
CA TYR A 276 17.56 -23.53 -19.56
C TYR A 276 17.93 -24.83 -20.27
N GLY A 277 17.81 -25.95 -19.55
CA GLY A 277 18.07 -27.28 -20.10
C GLY A 277 19.53 -27.51 -20.52
N SER A 278 20.48 -26.72 -20.03
CA SER A 278 21.88 -26.81 -20.43
C SER A 278 22.83 -26.71 -19.23
N ARG A 279 24.13 -26.83 -19.51
CA ARG A 279 25.22 -26.55 -18.57
C ARG A 279 25.90 -25.21 -18.90
N ASP A 280 25.19 -24.31 -19.58
CA ASP A 280 25.73 -23.03 -19.98
C ASP A 280 25.37 -21.95 -18.96
N MET A 281 26.34 -21.11 -18.66
CA MET A 281 26.19 -19.90 -17.87
C MET A 281 25.76 -18.75 -18.80
N GLY A 282 24.75 -17.99 -18.39
CA GLY A 282 24.30 -16.78 -19.06
C GLY A 282 24.73 -15.53 -18.30
N LYS A 283 25.20 -14.51 -19.01
CA LYS A 283 25.46 -13.16 -18.51
C LYS A 283 24.54 -12.18 -19.23
N LEU A 284 23.50 -11.68 -18.55
CA LEU A 284 22.51 -10.75 -19.09
C LEU A 284 22.83 -9.32 -18.65
N ASN A 285 22.92 -8.40 -19.60
CA ASN A 285 23.08 -6.97 -19.31
C ASN A 285 21.75 -6.38 -18.86
N LEU A 286 21.68 -5.86 -17.63
CA LEU A 286 20.44 -5.32 -17.05
C LEU A 286 20.00 -3.97 -17.65
N ASN A 287 20.91 -3.22 -18.27
CA ASN A 287 20.56 -1.95 -18.93
C ASN A 287 19.86 -2.17 -20.27
N THR A 288 20.38 -3.10 -21.06
CA THR A 288 19.90 -3.39 -22.43
C THR A 288 18.95 -4.59 -22.50
N ASN A 289 18.85 -5.37 -21.42
CA ASN A 289 18.14 -6.65 -21.36
C ASN A 289 18.58 -7.62 -22.48
N THR A 290 19.89 -7.69 -22.74
CA THR A 290 20.48 -8.56 -23.77
C THR A 290 21.47 -9.54 -23.17
N LEU A 291 21.44 -10.80 -23.64
CA LEU A 291 22.41 -11.82 -23.25
C LEU A 291 23.78 -11.43 -23.82
N ALA A 292 24.63 -10.87 -22.97
CA ALA A 292 25.95 -10.37 -23.34
C ALA A 292 26.94 -11.51 -23.59
N LEU A 293 26.83 -12.60 -22.83
CA LEU A 293 27.67 -13.78 -23.00
C LEU A 293 26.92 -15.05 -22.61
N ARG A 294 27.19 -16.13 -23.35
CA ARG A 294 26.80 -17.50 -23.03
C ARG A 294 28.04 -18.36 -23.05
N LYS A 295 28.27 -19.16 -22.00
CA LYS A 295 29.47 -20.00 -21.91
C LYS A 295 29.23 -21.29 -21.16
N THR A 296 29.66 -22.41 -21.75
CA THR A 296 29.57 -23.73 -21.14
C THR A 296 30.47 -23.82 -19.91
N LEU A 297 29.91 -24.24 -18.77
CA LEU A 297 30.69 -24.59 -17.58
C LEU A 297 31.22 -26.03 -17.72
N PRO A 298 32.54 -26.24 -17.76
CA PRO A 298 33.10 -27.57 -17.97
C PRO A 298 32.64 -28.58 -16.91
N ASN A 299 32.24 -29.78 -17.36
CA ASN A 299 31.86 -30.92 -16.54
C ASN A 299 30.67 -30.72 -15.57
N ALA A 300 30.03 -29.55 -15.57
CA ALA A 300 28.88 -29.30 -14.73
C ALA A 300 27.72 -30.24 -15.10
N ALA A 301 27.13 -30.84 -14.07
CA ALA A 301 25.90 -31.59 -14.21
C ALA A 301 24.74 -30.65 -14.52
N TYR A 302 23.78 -31.13 -15.30
CA TYR A 302 22.60 -30.36 -15.74
C TYR A 302 21.39 -31.29 -15.82
N GLY A 303 20.20 -30.72 -16.01
CA GLY A 303 18.96 -31.50 -16.04
C GLY A 303 18.57 -32.03 -14.66
N ASN A 304 18.73 -31.20 -13.62
CA ASN A 304 18.32 -31.49 -12.24
C ASN A 304 19.00 -32.71 -11.58
N ARG A 305 20.16 -33.16 -12.07
CA ARG A 305 20.89 -34.31 -11.49
C ARG A 305 21.37 -34.07 -10.06
N PHE A 306 21.94 -32.90 -9.78
CA PHE A 306 22.49 -32.52 -8.48
C PHE A 306 22.00 -31.13 -8.04
N SER A 307 20.70 -31.01 -7.78
CA SER A 307 20.12 -29.81 -7.15
C SER A 307 20.26 -29.87 -5.63
N TYR A 308 19.98 -28.76 -4.94
CA TYR A 308 19.93 -28.73 -3.48
C TYR A 308 18.72 -29.51 -2.93
N ALA A 309 18.72 -29.76 -1.62
CA ALA A 309 17.60 -30.35 -0.90
C ALA A 309 16.38 -29.41 -0.91
N GLY A 310 15.21 -29.93 -1.29
CA GLY A 310 13.95 -29.19 -1.25
C GLY A 310 13.72 -28.23 -2.42
N VAL A 311 14.71 -28.01 -3.29
CA VAL A 311 14.59 -27.15 -4.48
C VAL A 311 15.08 -27.87 -5.74
N THR A 312 14.31 -27.76 -6.82
CA THR A 312 14.61 -28.41 -8.09
C THR A 312 15.23 -27.44 -9.09
N TRP A 313 15.93 -27.98 -10.09
CA TRP A 313 16.51 -27.24 -11.22
C TRP A 313 17.61 -26.23 -10.85
N GLN A 314 18.08 -26.21 -9.60
CA GLN A 314 19.18 -25.37 -9.13
C GLN A 314 20.52 -26.14 -9.20
N GLY A 315 20.89 -26.56 -10.41
CA GLY A 315 22.16 -27.26 -10.66
C GLY A 315 23.39 -26.36 -10.59
N MET A 316 23.23 -25.09 -10.97
CA MET A 316 24.21 -24.02 -10.75
C MET A 316 23.61 -22.97 -9.83
N ASP A 317 24.47 -22.38 -9.02
CA ASP A 317 24.12 -21.36 -8.06
C ASP A 317 25.22 -20.29 -8.08
N PHE A 318 24.92 -19.13 -8.64
CA PHE A 318 25.88 -18.03 -8.72
C PHE A 318 25.96 -17.31 -7.39
N ALA A 319 27.17 -16.92 -7.00
CA ALA A 319 27.41 -16.19 -5.77
C ALA A 319 28.38 -15.04 -6.04
N VAL A 320 28.27 -14.00 -5.23
CA VAL A 320 29.11 -12.81 -5.30
C VAL A 320 29.63 -12.52 -3.91
N ASP A 321 30.93 -12.31 -3.80
CA ASP A 321 31.58 -11.92 -2.56
C ASP A 321 32.53 -10.73 -2.81
N GLU A 322 33.28 -10.34 -1.77
CA GLU A 322 34.27 -9.27 -1.81
C GLU A 322 35.33 -9.47 -2.90
N SER A 323 35.59 -10.72 -3.29
CA SER A 323 36.64 -11.12 -4.20
C SER A 323 36.16 -11.34 -5.64
N GLY A 324 34.85 -11.30 -5.90
CA GLY A 324 34.24 -11.30 -7.23
C GLY A 324 33.13 -12.32 -7.42
N LEU A 325 33.06 -12.88 -8.64
CA LEU A 325 31.98 -13.76 -9.09
C LEU A 325 32.38 -15.24 -8.94
N TRP A 326 31.42 -16.04 -8.47
CA TRP A 326 31.56 -17.47 -8.24
C TRP A 326 30.39 -18.26 -8.81
N VAL A 327 30.62 -19.55 -9.03
CA VAL A 327 29.56 -20.52 -9.31
C VAL A 327 29.75 -21.76 -8.45
N ILE A 328 28.65 -22.18 -7.81
CA ILE A 328 28.54 -23.37 -6.98
C ILE A 328 27.72 -24.40 -7.77
N TYR A 329 28.28 -25.59 -7.97
CA TYR A 329 27.68 -26.62 -8.81
C TYR A 329 28.16 -28.01 -8.38
N SER A 330 27.84 -29.04 -9.16
CA SER A 330 28.37 -30.39 -8.98
C SER A 330 28.68 -31.03 -10.32
N THR A 331 29.55 -32.04 -10.30
CA THR A 331 29.93 -32.83 -11.48
C THR A 331 29.72 -34.33 -11.22
N GLU A 332 29.62 -35.13 -12.28
CA GLU A 332 29.59 -36.60 -12.16
C GLU A 332 30.89 -37.13 -11.51
N GLU A 333 32.04 -36.54 -11.85
CA GLU A 333 33.34 -36.87 -11.27
C GLU A 333 33.38 -36.63 -9.75
N SER A 334 32.72 -35.57 -9.28
CA SER A 334 32.59 -35.26 -7.85
C SER A 334 31.56 -36.14 -7.13
N THR A 335 30.88 -37.05 -7.84
CA THR A 335 29.78 -37.88 -7.32
C THR A 335 28.65 -37.06 -6.66
N GLY A 336 28.44 -35.83 -7.15
CA GLY A 336 27.43 -34.91 -6.60
C GLY A 336 27.89 -34.05 -5.42
N ASN A 337 29.17 -34.07 -5.05
CA ASN A 337 29.71 -33.12 -4.09
C ASN A 337 29.75 -31.69 -4.65
N ILE A 338 29.75 -30.70 -3.76
CA ILE A 338 29.84 -29.30 -4.15
C ILE A 338 31.20 -29.03 -4.79
N VAL A 339 31.17 -28.40 -5.94
CA VAL A 339 32.31 -27.84 -6.66
C VAL A 339 32.11 -26.34 -6.73
N ILE A 340 33.15 -25.59 -6.40
CA ILE A 340 33.17 -24.13 -6.39
C ILE A 340 34.13 -23.69 -7.48
N SER A 341 33.72 -22.79 -8.37
CA SER A 341 34.63 -22.18 -9.33
C SER A 341 34.57 -20.66 -9.24
N LYS A 342 35.74 -20.03 -9.19
CA LYS A 342 35.86 -18.57 -9.34
C LYS A 342 35.85 -18.22 -10.82
N LEU A 343 35.04 -17.24 -11.20
CA LEU A 343 34.83 -16.86 -12.59
C LEU A 343 35.46 -15.50 -12.89
N ASN A 344 35.97 -15.36 -14.10
CA ASN A 344 36.21 -14.05 -14.68
C ASN A 344 34.84 -13.44 -15.04
N ASP A 345 34.47 -12.33 -14.40
CA ASP A 345 33.16 -11.70 -14.57
C ASP A 345 32.96 -11.11 -15.98
N THR A 346 34.04 -10.86 -16.71
CA THR A 346 34.02 -10.37 -18.10
C THR A 346 33.85 -11.50 -19.11
N THR A 347 34.66 -12.57 -19.01
CA THR A 347 34.74 -13.64 -20.02
C THR A 347 34.04 -14.95 -19.63
N LEU A 348 33.53 -15.05 -18.40
CA LEU A 348 33.01 -16.27 -17.78
C LEU A 348 34.01 -17.46 -17.79
N ASP A 349 35.31 -17.20 -17.97
CA ASP A 349 36.34 -18.23 -17.81
C ASP A 349 36.44 -18.67 -16.36
N VAL A 350 36.61 -19.97 -16.16
CA VAL A 350 36.95 -20.54 -14.85
C VAL A 350 38.40 -20.16 -14.55
N LEU A 351 38.59 -19.36 -13.51
CA LEU A 351 39.92 -18.95 -13.04
C LEU A 351 40.54 -20.04 -12.16
N HIS A 352 39.73 -20.62 -11.28
CA HIS A 352 40.15 -21.69 -10.38
C HIS A 352 38.94 -22.50 -9.91
N THR A 353 39.17 -23.76 -9.53
CA THR A 353 38.12 -24.70 -9.11
C THR A 353 38.53 -25.48 -7.87
N TRP A 354 37.64 -25.54 -6.89
CA TRP A 354 37.79 -26.31 -5.66
C TRP A 354 36.72 -27.40 -5.59
N LYS A 355 37.14 -28.60 -5.16
CA LYS A 355 36.24 -29.75 -4.97
C LYS A 355 36.10 -30.00 -3.48
N THR A 356 34.86 -29.97 -2.98
CA THR A 356 34.54 -30.23 -1.57
C THR A 356 34.16 -31.69 -1.34
N ARG A 357 33.98 -32.09 -0.07
CA ARG A 357 33.39 -33.40 0.30
C ARG A 357 31.91 -33.33 0.64
N GLN A 358 31.28 -32.16 0.56
CA GLN A 358 29.89 -31.96 0.95
C GLN A 358 28.94 -32.29 -0.21
N TYR A 359 28.06 -33.27 -0.02
CA TYR A 359 27.10 -33.70 -1.03
C TYR A 359 26.01 -32.63 -1.26
N LYS A 360 25.95 -32.05 -2.47
CA LYS A 360 25.08 -30.90 -2.78
C LYS A 360 23.59 -31.19 -2.55
N PRO A 361 23.03 -32.36 -2.93
CA PRO A 361 21.63 -32.69 -2.66
C PRO A 361 21.27 -32.91 -1.18
N SER A 362 22.23 -32.86 -0.26
CA SER A 362 21.96 -32.85 1.20
C SER A 362 21.96 -31.45 1.83
N VAL A 363 22.29 -30.42 1.04
CA VAL A 363 22.36 -29.01 1.44
C VAL A 363 21.12 -28.28 0.94
N SER A 364 20.47 -27.43 1.73
CA SER A 364 19.31 -26.62 1.29
C SER A 364 19.71 -25.44 0.42
N ASN A 365 20.80 -24.75 0.77
CA ASN A 365 21.36 -23.65 -0.01
C ASN A 365 22.81 -23.35 0.40
N ALA A 366 23.53 -22.53 -0.37
CA ALA A 366 24.88 -22.11 -0.01
C ALA A 366 25.19 -20.68 -0.50
N PHE A 367 26.17 -20.04 0.12
CA PHE A 367 26.65 -18.70 -0.25
C PHE A 367 28.14 -18.57 0.05
N ILE A 368 28.80 -17.53 -0.48
CA ILE A 368 30.24 -17.30 -0.30
C ILE A 368 30.46 -15.93 0.31
N ILE A 369 31.37 -15.86 1.30
CA ILE A 369 31.85 -14.61 1.90
C ILE A 369 33.37 -14.72 2.00
N CYS A 370 34.11 -13.75 1.47
CA CYS A 370 35.58 -13.72 1.54
C CYS A 370 36.29 -15.01 1.09
N GLY A 371 35.78 -15.67 0.06
CA GLY A 371 36.29 -16.95 -0.44
C GLY A 371 35.95 -18.15 0.45
N VAL A 372 35.06 -17.99 1.42
CA VAL A 372 34.58 -19.09 2.26
C VAL A 372 33.16 -19.43 1.86
N LEU A 373 32.96 -20.65 1.36
CA LEU A 373 31.62 -21.21 1.13
C LEU A 373 30.99 -21.57 2.47
N TYR A 374 29.74 -21.17 2.67
CA TYR A 374 28.89 -21.60 3.78
C TYR A 374 27.68 -22.33 3.23
N ALA A 375 27.39 -23.51 3.76
CA ALA A 375 26.25 -24.34 3.35
C ALA A 375 25.23 -24.50 4.47
N THR A 376 23.96 -24.51 4.10
CA THR A 376 22.81 -24.56 5.00
C THR A 376 22.08 -25.90 4.91
N ARG A 377 21.37 -26.28 5.98
CA ARG A 377 20.48 -27.44 6.01
C ARG A 377 19.21 -27.15 6.82
N PRO A 378 18.06 -27.74 6.45
CA PRO A 378 16.84 -27.58 7.20
C PRO A 378 16.92 -28.34 8.53
N VAL A 379 16.61 -27.65 9.63
CA VAL A 379 16.48 -28.27 10.97
C VAL A 379 15.01 -28.50 11.31
N SER A 380 14.15 -27.57 10.91
CA SER A 380 12.69 -27.69 11.05
C SER A 380 12.01 -26.83 9.99
N THR A 381 10.67 -26.81 10.00
CA THR A 381 9.87 -25.92 9.14
C THR A 381 10.10 -24.43 9.42
N ARG A 382 10.75 -24.07 10.53
CA ARG A 382 11.02 -22.68 10.93
C ARG A 382 12.50 -22.39 11.22
N LYS A 383 13.39 -23.36 11.05
CA LYS A 383 14.82 -23.20 11.33
C LYS A 383 15.68 -23.86 10.26
N GLU A 384 16.71 -23.15 9.85
CA GLU A 384 17.87 -23.62 9.09
C GLU A 384 19.10 -23.59 9.99
N GLU A 385 20.13 -24.30 9.57
CA GLU A 385 21.44 -24.25 10.20
C GLU A 385 22.50 -24.07 9.12
N ILE A 386 23.34 -23.04 9.28
CA ILE A 386 24.63 -22.98 8.58
C ILE A 386 25.54 -23.99 9.28
N PHE A 387 25.82 -25.11 8.61
CA PHE A 387 26.39 -26.29 9.26
C PHE A 387 27.77 -26.69 8.71
N TYR A 388 28.13 -26.18 7.53
CA TYR A 388 29.34 -26.56 6.82
C TYR A 388 30.00 -25.33 6.21
N MET A 389 31.33 -25.31 6.22
CA MET A 389 32.13 -24.30 5.55
C MET A 389 33.28 -24.92 4.75
N TYR A 390 33.70 -24.26 3.68
CA TYR A 390 34.90 -24.57 2.91
C TYR A 390 35.64 -23.27 2.59
N ASP A 391 36.87 -23.11 3.08
CA ASP A 391 37.70 -21.94 2.83
C ASP A 391 38.59 -22.18 1.62
N THR A 392 38.36 -21.43 0.53
CA THR A 392 39.14 -21.56 -0.71
C THR A 392 40.56 -21.03 -0.59
N ASN A 393 40.86 -20.21 0.43
CA ASN A 393 42.19 -19.65 0.63
C ASN A 393 43.13 -20.66 1.31
N THR A 394 42.59 -21.50 2.20
CA THR A 394 43.34 -22.53 2.94
C THR A 394 43.07 -23.95 2.46
N GLU A 395 42.08 -24.12 1.57
CA GLU A 395 41.56 -25.40 1.08
C GLU A 395 41.10 -26.34 2.20
N GLN A 396 40.67 -25.76 3.33
CA GLN A 396 40.17 -26.50 4.48
C GLN A 396 38.65 -26.50 4.53
N GLU A 397 38.10 -27.65 4.89
CA GLU A 397 36.67 -27.82 5.17
C GLU A 397 36.42 -27.94 6.68
N GLY A 398 35.30 -27.40 7.13
CA GLY A 398 34.97 -27.31 8.54
C GLY A 398 33.48 -27.49 8.82
N LYS A 399 33.16 -27.91 10.03
CA LYS A 399 31.79 -27.90 10.55
C LYS A 399 31.60 -26.65 11.40
N ILE A 400 30.45 -26.02 11.20
CA ILE A 400 29.99 -24.87 11.97
C ILE A 400 28.55 -25.15 12.43
N SER A 401 28.00 -24.36 13.34
CA SER A 401 26.60 -24.48 13.73
C SER A 401 26.06 -23.10 14.09
N ILE A 402 25.39 -22.48 13.14
CA ILE A 402 24.69 -21.20 13.33
C ILE A 402 23.24 -21.41 12.93
N ILE A 403 22.33 -21.24 13.90
CA ILE A 403 20.89 -21.39 13.66
C ILE A 403 20.35 -20.12 13.01
N MET A 404 19.67 -20.30 11.87
CA MET A 404 18.97 -19.26 11.14
C MET A 404 17.47 -19.51 11.22
N ASP A 405 16.74 -18.64 11.91
CA ASP A 405 15.27 -18.70 11.93
C ASP A 405 14.72 -18.36 10.54
N LYS A 406 13.79 -19.15 9.99
CA LYS A 406 13.12 -18.90 8.71
C LYS A 406 11.61 -18.78 8.88
N MET A 407 10.99 -18.00 8.00
CA MET A 407 9.55 -17.72 8.08
C MET A 407 8.72 -18.83 7.49
N LEU A 408 9.11 -19.40 6.36
CA LEU A 408 8.41 -20.49 5.69
C LEU A 408 9.33 -21.69 5.52
N GLU A 409 8.75 -22.83 5.15
CA GLU A 409 9.44 -24.12 5.19
C GLU A 409 10.66 -24.17 4.27
N THR A 410 10.59 -23.62 3.06
CA THR A 410 11.66 -23.80 2.08
C THR A 410 12.38 -22.50 1.76
N VAL A 411 13.70 -22.52 1.94
CA VAL A 411 14.60 -21.46 1.44
C VAL A 411 14.92 -21.77 -0.01
N GLN A 412 14.56 -20.85 -0.91
CA GLN A 412 14.64 -21.03 -2.36
C GLN A 412 15.96 -20.54 -2.94
N SER A 413 16.53 -19.51 -2.32
CA SER A 413 17.86 -18.97 -2.64
C SER A 413 18.37 -18.10 -1.49
N ILE A 414 19.69 -18.02 -1.37
CA ILE A 414 20.41 -17.12 -0.48
C ILE A 414 21.44 -16.36 -1.30
N ASN A 415 21.34 -15.03 -1.35
CA ASN A 415 22.30 -14.16 -2.00
C ASN A 415 22.99 -13.29 -0.96
N TYR A 416 24.30 -13.40 -0.84
CA TYR A 416 25.11 -12.47 -0.05
C TYR A 416 25.40 -11.20 -0.87
N ASN A 417 25.36 -10.03 -0.23
CA ASN A 417 25.82 -8.79 -0.85
C ASN A 417 26.97 -8.17 -0.02
N PRO A 418 28.18 -8.01 -0.60
CA PRO A 418 29.32 -7.44 0.12
C PRO A 418 29.17 -5.97 0.53
N SER A 419 28.38 -5.16 -0.21
CA SER A 419 28.22 -3.72 0.06
C SER A 419 27.48 -3.43 1.36
N ASP A 420 26.67 -4.34 1.86
CA ASP A 420 25.93 -4.19 3.12
C ASP A 420 26.11 -5.37 4.08
N GLN A 421 26.82 -6.42 3.67
CA GLN A 421 27.05 -7.65 4.42
C GLN A 421 25.74 -8.33 4.88
N ILE A 422 24.70 -8.26 4.04
CA ILE A 422 23.38 -8.83 4.28
C ILE A 422 23.18 -10.09 3.44
N LEU A 423 22.50 -11.08 4.02
CA LEU A 423 21.91 -12.19 3.25
C LEU A 423 20.51 -11.82 2.78
N TYR A 424 20.31 -11.85 1.48
CA TYR A 424 19.05 -11.69 0.78
C TYR A 424 18.48 -13.07 0.47
N VAL A 425 17.41 -13.44 1.16
CA VAL A 425 16.85 -14.80 1.14
C VAL A 425 15.46 -14.78 0.54
N TYR A 426 15.23 -15.63 -0.46
CA TYR A 426 13.89 -15.87 -1.01
C TYR A 426 13.28 -17.08 -0.29
N ASN A 427 12.27 -16.85 0.54
CA ASN A 427 11.67 -17.89 1.39
C ASN A 427 10.19 -18.07 1.01
N ASP A 428 9.90 -19.06 0.18
CA ASP A 428 8.57 -19.40 -0.36
C ASP A 428 7.74 -18.17 -0.81
N GLY A 429 8.36 -17.31 -1.63
CA GLY A 429 7.72 -16.12 -2.19
C GLY A 429 7.97 -14.83 -1.40
N TYR A 430 8.44 -14.90 -0.16
CA TYR A 430 8.78 -13.73 0.64
C TYR A 430 10.24 -13.32 0.47
N LEU A 431 10.46 -12.01 0.41
CA LEU A 431 11.77 -11.37 0.38
C LEU A 431 12.20 -11.12 1.84
N VAL A 432 13.26 -11.79 2.28
CA VAL A 432 13.73 -11.75 3.68
C VAL A 432 15.21 -11.36 3.73
N LYS A 433 15.58 -10.47 4.65
CA LYS A 433 16.97 -10.07 4.91
C LYS A 433 17.46 -10.60 6.25
N TYR A 434 18.75 -10.91 6.33
CA TYR A 434 19.44 -11.22 7.58
C TYR A 434 20.74 -10.43 7.68
N ASN A 435 20.95 -9.80 8.83
CA ASN A 435 22.22 -9.18 9.15
C ASN A 435 23.17 -10.26 9.66
N LEU A 436 24.41 -10.21 9.19
CA LEU A 436 25.48 -11.11 9.63
C LEU A 436 26.27 -10.48 10.77
N ILE A 437 26.75 -11.34 11.68
CA ILE A 437 27.62 -10.95 12.78
C ILE A 437 28.92 -11.73 12.61
N PHE A 438 30.02 -10.99 12.49
CA PHE A 438 31.34 -11.55 12.21
C PHE A 438 32.25 -11.58 13.44
N GLN A 439 33.16 -12.55 13.47
CA GLN A 439 34.21 -12.63 14.49
C GLN A 439 35.25 -11.53 14.27
N PRO A 440 35.71 -10.84 15.32
CA PRO A 440 36.89 -10.00 15.22
C PRO A 440 38.16 -10.82 14.97
N MET A 441 39.01 -10.37 14.04
CA MET A 441 40.37 -10.87 13.97
C MET A 441 41.10 -10.43 15.25
N LEU A 442 41.57 -11.39 16.04
CA LEU A 442 42.47 -11.09 17.15
C LEU A 442 43.81 -10.57 16.56
N PRO A 443 44.41 -9.52 17.14
CA PRO A 443 45.66 -8.94 16.67
C PRO A 443 46.86 -9.90 16.74
#